data_AF-T0KT60-F1
#
_entry.id   AF-T0KT60-F1
#
_cell.length_a   1.000
_cell.length_b   1.000
_cell.length_c   1.000
_cell.angle_alpha   90.00
_cell.angle_beta   90.00
_cell.angle_gamma   90.00
#
_symmetry.space_group_name_H-M   'P 1'
#
loop_
_entity.id
_entity.type
_entity.pdbx_description
1 polymer ?
#
loop_
_entity_poly.entity_id
_entity_poly.type
_entity_poly.pdbx_seq_one_letter_code
_entity_poly.pdbx_strand_id
1 'polypeptide(L)'
;MVILVFAFFFFFFFETRLKVRNRVGEKFRDWTEIPMPLETILANVTLYWLTDTYTRCIYSNRFPATIPFPEDKPFGVSNFPRELVPAPRAWVEKMFPDLIFYKDYEKGGHFPALEDSTAMLAGLEEFLAKVKSMIHADGK
;
A
#
# COMPACT_ATOMS: atom_id res chain seq x y z
N MET A 1 9.51 -23.12 6.43
CA MET A 1 10.75 -22.33 6.24
C MET A 1 10.52 -21.02 5.47
N VAL A 2 9.31 -20.43 5.54
CA VAL A 2 8.99 -19.11 4.91
C VAL A 2 8.77 -18.03 5.97
N ILE A 3 8.45 -18.43 7.21
CA ILE A 3 8.19 -17.53 8.35
C ILE A 3 9.49 -16.92 8.91
N LEU A 4 10.64 -17.60 8.78
CA LEU A 4 11.90 -17.12 9.37
C LEU A 4 12.49 -15.88 8.67
N VAL A 5 12.17 -15.63 7.41
CA VAL A 5 12.68 -14.48 6.65
C VAL A 5 11.99 -13.17 7.09
N PHE A 6 10.72 -13.24 7.54
CA PHE A 6 9.98 -12.07 8.03
C PHE A 6 10.53 -11.52 9.35
N ALA A 7 11.08 -12.38 10.22
CA ALA A 7 11.55 -11.97 11.53
C ALA A 7 12.91 -11.23 11.49
N PHE A 8 13.80 -11.58 10.54
CA PHE A 8 15.17 -11.05 10.53
C PHE A 8 15.27 -9.60 10.06
N PHE A 9 14.31 -9.12 9.27
CA PHE A 9 14.28 -7.70 8.89
C PHE A 9 13.91 -6.78 10.05
N PHE A 10 13.14 -7.25 11.04
CA PHE A 10 12.51 -6.42 12.07
C PHE A 10 13.40 -6.02 13.26
N PHE A 11 14.60 -6.59 13.41
CA PHE A 11 15.34 -6.48 14.68
C PHE A 11 16.41 -5.38 14.74
N PHE A 12 16.71 -4.69 13.64
CA PHE A 12 17.78 -3.66 13.61
C PHE A 12 17.25 -2.22 13.51
N PHE A 13 16.08 -1.91 14.09
CA PHE A 13 15.35 -0.67 13.77
C PHE A 13 15.51 0.52 14.75
N PHE A 14 16.11 0.35 15.91
CA PHE A 14 16.15 1.43 16.91
C PHE A 14 17.57 1.97 17.03
N GLU A 15 17.81 3.19 16.53
CA GLU A 15 18.76 4.16 17.12
C GLU A 15 19.10 5.27 16.12
N THR A 16 18.73 6.51 16.48
CA THR A 16 19.10 7.80 15.88
C THR A 16 18.22 8.38 14.78
N ARG A 17 17.96 9.67 14.97
CA ARG A 17 17.27 10.62 14.11
C ARG A 17 17.84 10.65 12.67
N LEU A 18 19.15 10.57 12.50
CA LEU A 18 19.80 10.54 11.16
C LEU A 18 19.45 9.29 10.33
N LYS A 19 19.11 8.16 10.96
CA LYS A 19 18.72 6.94 10.23
C LYS A 19 17.32 7.04 9.62
N VAL A 20 16.48 7.97 10.04
CA VAL A 20 15.14 8.21 9.46
C VAL A 20 15.26 8.65 8.00
N ARG A 21 16.16 9.61 7.71
CA ARG A 21 16.41 10.09 6.34
C ARG A 21 16.79 8.94 5.41
N ASN A 22 17.80 8.16 5.81
CA ASN A 22 18.33 7.11 4.96
C ASN A 22 17.28 6.00 4.75
N ARG A 23 16.53 5.59 5.78
CA ARG A 23 15.54 4.52 5.65
C ARG A 23 14.30 4.91 4.88
N VAL A 24 13.71 6.07 5.18
CA VAL A 24 12.49 6.52 4.50
C VAL A 24 12.83 6.85 3.04
N GLY A 25 13.93 7.55 2.79
CA GLY A 25 14.38 7.87 1.43
C GLY A 25 14.74 6.64 0.59
N GLU A 26 15.39 5.63 1.17
CA GLU A 26 15.67 4.35 0.49
C GLU A 26 14.38 3.69 -0.01
N LYS A 27 13.29 3.69 0.79
CA LYS A 27 12.03 3.05 0.37
C LYS A 27 11.34 3.80 -0.77
N PHE A 28 11.34 5.13 -0.74
CA PHE A 28 10.84 5.91 -1.88
C PHE A 28 11.62 5.66 -3.17
N ARG A 29 12.91 5.34 -3.08
CA ARG A 29 13.74 5.06 -4.25
C ARG A 29 13.58 3.62 -4.77
N ASP A 30 13.49 2.65 -3.86
CA ASP A 30 13.50 1.23 -4.22
C ASP A 30 12.11 0.68 -4.54
N TRP A 31 11.06 1.27 -3.97
CA TRP A 31 9.69 0.75 -4.07
C TRP A 31 8.86 1.44 -5.16
N THR A 32 9.39 2.49 -5.79
CA THR A 32 8.73 3.16 -6.92
C THR A 32 9.22 2.58 -8.25
N GLU A 33 8.33 2.51 -9.23
CA GLU A 33 8.72 2.32 -10.62
C GLU A 33 9.07 3.67 -11.26
N ILE A 34 8.23 4.67 -11.02
CA ILE A 34 8.40 6.02 -11.55
C ILE A 34 9.23 6.82 -10.56
N PRO A 35 10.45 7.29 -10.93
CA PRO A 35 11.31 8.02 -10.01
C PRO A 35 10.63 9.26 -9.46
N MET A 36 10.58 9.33 -8.12
CA MET A 36 9.98 10.46 -7.42
C MET A 36 10.94 11.66 -7.36
N PRO A 37 10.45 12.91 -7.50
CA PRO A 37 11.27 14.10 -7.30
C PRO A 37 11.90 14.13 -5.90
N LEU A 38 13.15 14.59 -5.82
CA LEU A 38 13.90 14.63 -4.56
C LEU A 38 13.18 15.51 -3.52
N GLU A 39 12.56 16.58 -3.97
CA GLU A 39 11.78 17.52 -3.18
C GLU A 39 10.63 16.81 -2.47
N THR A 40 9.94 15.89 -3.15
CA THR A 40 8.85 15.08 -2.57
C THR A 40 9.38 14.12 -1.51
N ILE A 41 10.52 13.48 -1.76
CA ILE A 41 11.16 12.59 -0.79
C ILE A 41 11.58 13.38 0.45
N LEU A 42 12.25 14.53 0.27
CA LEU A 42 12.68 15.40 1.36
C LEU A 42 11.51 15.99 2.14
N ALA A 43 10.42 16.36 1.47
CA ALA A 43 9.20 16.83 2.12
C ALA A 43 8.61 15.76 3.04
N ASN A 44 8.50 14.51 2.57
CA ASN A 44 8.02 13.38 3.37
C ASN A 44 8.96 13.07 4.55
N VAL A 45 10.28 13.03 4.31
CA VAL A 45 11.28 12.83 5.38
C VAL A 45 11.20 13.94 6.43
N THR A 46 11.07 15.19 6.00
CA THR A 46 10.96 16.36 6.87
C THR A 46 9.67 16.31 7.69
N LEU A 47 8.55 15.92 7.08
CA LEU A 47 7.29 15.73 7.78
C LEU A 47 7.41 14.66 8.87
N TYR A 48 7.99 13.50 8.54
CA TYR A 48 8.22 12.41 9.49
C TYR A 48 9.13 12.84 10.64
N TRP A 49 10.12 13.67 10.35
CA TRP A 49 11.04 14.22 11.34
C TRP A 49 10.38 15.21 12.30
N LEU A 50 9.71 16.23 11.75
CA LEU A 50 9.11 17.32 12.54
C LEU A 50 8.01 16.81 13.47
N THR A 51 7.33 15.73 13.07
CA THR A 51 6.23 15.14 13.82
C THR A 51 6.64 13.92 14.65
N ASP A 52 7.92 13.55 14.68
CA ASP A 52 8.43 12.32 15.31
C ASP A 52 7.55 11.09 14.97
N THR A 53 7.16 10.97 13.69
CA THR A 53 6.22 9.93 13.25
C THR A 53 6.89 8.56 13.16
N TYR A 54 8.16 8.51 12.77
CA TYR A 54 8.87 7.25 12.48
C TYR A 54 8.89 6.26 13.64
N THR A 55 9.20 6.74 14.85
CA THR A 55 9.20 5.89 16.05
C THR A 55 7.79 5.43 16.37
N ARG A 56 6.81 6.34 16.32
CA ARG A 56 5.41 6.05 16.67
C ARG A 56 4.71 5.09 15.71
N CYS A 57 4.98 5.16 14.40
CA CYS A 57 4.33 4.30 13.40
C CYS A 57 4.95 2.90 13.27
N ILE A 58 6.23 2.72 13.63
CA ILE A 58 6.89 1.41 13.57
C ILE A 58 6.52 0.52 14.76
N TYR A 59 6.25 1.11 15.93
CA TYR A 59 5.82 0.33 17.10
C TYR A 59 4.51 -0.43 16.86
N SER A 60 3.55 0.13 16.11
CA SER A 60 2.30 -0.55 15.75
C SER A 60 2.50 -1.70 14.76
N ASN A 61 3.57 -1.68 13.95
CA ASN A 61 3.87 -2.73 12.97
C ASN A 61 4.62 -3.93 13.55
N ARG A 62 4.94 -3.95 14.85
CA ARG A 62 5.69 -5.05 15.50
C ARG A 62 4.91 -6.35 15.64
N PHE A 63 3.58 -6.29 15.63
CA PHE A 63 2.74 -7.46 15.73
C PHE A 63 2.28 -7.82 14.31
N PRO A 64 2.38 -9.09 13.87
CA PRO A 64 1.76 -9.51 12.63
C PRO A 64 0.26 -9.27 12.77
N ALA A 65 -0.23 -8.21 12.15
CA ALA A 65 -1.65 -7.97 12.05
C ALA A 65 -2.20 -9.05 11.11
N THR A 66 -2.96 -10.01 11.67
CA THR A 66 -4.04 -10.61 10.90
C THR A 66 -4.97 -9.45 10.55
N ILE A 67 -4.94 -9.00 9.29
CA ILE A 67 -5.86 -7.98 8.80
C ILE A 67 -7.23 -8.67 8.72
N PRO A 68 -8.19 -8.35 9.61
CA PRO A 68 -9.52 -8.90 9.47
C PRO A 68 -10.15 -8.21 8.26
N PHE A 69 -10.35 -8.96 7.19
CA PHE A 69 -11.06 -8.44 6.03
C PHE A 69 -12.56 -8.47 6.33
N PRO A 70 -13.29 -7.38 6.09
CA PRO A 70 -14.74 -7.37 6.27
C PRO A 70 -15.37 -8.26 5.20
N GLU A 71 -15.83 -9.45 5.60
CA GLU A 71 -16.46 -10.44 4.71
C GLU A 71 -17.75 -9.89 4.06
N ASP A 72 -18.45 -8.98 4.73
CA ASP A 72 -19.76 -8.46 4.28
C ASP A 72 -19.70 -7.12 3.52
N LYS A 73 -18.53 -6.68 3.07
CA LYS A 73 -18.38 -5.36 2.41
C LYS A 73 -17.85 -5.51 0.99
N PRO A 74 -18.33 -4.66 0.05
CA PRO A 74 -17.77 -4.62 -1.29
C PRO A 74 -16.25 -4.41 -1.26
N PHE A 75 -15.52 -5.33 -1.89
CA PHE A 75 -14.06 -5.34 -1.90
C PHE A 75 -13.53 -5.26 -3.33
N GLY A 76 -12.42 -4.54 -3.50
CA GLY A 76 -11.77 -4.35 -4.79
C GLY A 76 -10.25 -4.27 -4.65
N VAL A 77 -9.53 -4.72 -5.68
CA VAL A 77 -8.07 -4.70 -5.74
C VAL A 77 -7.58 -3.99 -6.99
N SER A 78 -6.65 -3.04 -6.81
CA SER A 78 -5.84 -2.45 -7.86
C SER A 78 -4.44 -3.05 -7.79
N ASN A 79 -4.04 -3.81 -8.81
CA ASN A 79 -2.78 -4.53 -8.85
C ASN A 79 -1.78 -3.80 -9.75
N PHE A 80 -0.73 -3.26 -9.13
CA PHE A 80 0.35 -2.54 -9.80
C PHE A 80 1.57 -3.45 -10.00
N PRO A 81 2.27 -3.38 -11.15
CA PRO A 81 3.28 -4.36 -11.53
C PRO A 81 4.53 -4.36 -10.65
N ARG A 82 4.87 -3.22 -10.02
CA ARG A 82 6.05 -3.06 -9.15
C ARG A 82 5.71 -2.94 -7.67
N GLU A 83 4.53 -3.40 -7.28
CA GLU A 83 4.14 -3.58 -5.88
C GLU A 83 5.04 -4.62 -5.19
N LEU A 84 5.30 -4.44 -3.89
CA LEU A 84 6.16 -5.32 -3.07
C LEU A 84 5.61 -6.73 -2.97
N VAL A 85 4.28 -6.83 -2.87
CA VAL A 85 3.54 -8.08 -2.78
C VAL A 85 2.52 -8.06 -3.91
N PRO A 86 2.89 -8.52 -5.12
CA PRO A 86 1.95 -8.59 -6.23
C PRO A 86 0.78 -9.48 -5.84
N ALA A 87 -0.42 -9.12 -6.31
CA ALA A 87 -1.66 -9.79 -5.97
C ALA A 87 -2.30 -10.39 -7.24
N PRO A 88 -1.82 -11.56 -7.72
CA PRO A 88 -2.40 -12.21 -8.89
C PRO A 88 -3.89 -12.46 -8.70
N ARG A 89 -4.68 -12.19 -9.74
CA ARG A 89 -6.13 -12.31 -9.70
C ARG A 89 -6.63 -13.62 -9.11
N ALA A 90 -6.05 -14.75 -9.54
CA ALA A 90 -6.41 -16.07 -9.05
C ALA A 90 -6.21 -16.26 -7.53
N TRP A 91 -5.23 -15.58 -6.94
CA TRP A 91 -5.00 -15.63 -5.49
C TRP A 91 -6.00 -14.75 -4.76
N VAL A 92 -6.29 -13.58 -5.30
CA VAL A 92 -7.28 -12.64 -4.73
C VAL A 92 -8.67 -13.26 -4.77
N GLU A 93 -9.11 -13.82 -5.90
CA GLU A 93 -10.43 -14.45 -6.03
C GLU A 93 -10.57 -15.70 -5.13
N LYS A 94 -9.47 -16.44 -4.91
CA LYS A 94 -9.47 -17.57 -3.97
C LYS A 94 -9.60 -17.12 -2.51
N MET A 95 -9.02 -15.97 -2.17
CA MET A 95 -9.05 -15.41 -0.82
C MET A 95 -10.33 -14.60 -0.56
N PHE A 96 -10.89 -14.00 -1.61
CA PHE A 96 -12.07 -13.14 -1.57
C PHE A 96 -13.05 -13.55 -2.68
N PRO A 97 -13.95 -14.50 -2.38
CA PRO A 97 -14.95 -14.97 -3.34
C PRO A 97 -15.88 -13.84 -3.84
N ASP A 98 -16.18 -12.86 -2.98
CA ASP A 98 -17.08 -11.73 -3.26
C ASP A 98 -16.34 -10.49 -3.82
N LEU A 99 -15.23 -10.71 -4.53
CA LEU A 99 -14.46 -9.62 -5.16
C LEU A 99 -15.27 -8.97 -6.30
N ILE A 100 -15.61 -7.68 -6.15
CA ILE A 100 -16.44 -6.97 -7.14
C ILE A 100 -15.64 -6.17 -8.17
N PHE A 101 -14.36 -5.93 -7.87
CA PHE A 101 -13.46 -5.13 -8.69
C PHE A 101 -12.04 -5.67 -8.64
N TYR A 102 -11.45 -5.86 -9.80
CA TYR A 102 -10.04 -6.17 -9.96
C TYR A 102 -9.52 -5.45 -11.19
N LYS A 103 -8.39 -4.76 -11.04
CA LYS A 103 -7.76 -4.03 -12.14
C LYS A 103 -6.26 -4.22 -12.11
N ASP A 104 -5.72 -4.73 -13.21
CA ASP A 104 -4.28 -4.73 -13.47
C ASP A 104 -3.89 -3.41 -14.15
N TYR A 105 -2.74 -2.87 -13.72
CA TYR A 105 -2.16 -1.66 -14.30
C TYR A 105 -0.90 -2.01 -15.10
N GLU A 106 -0.65 -1.26 -16.17
CA GLU A 106 0.53 -1.47 -17.02
C GLU A 106 1.84 -0.95 -16.39
N LYS A 107 1.72 0.03 -15.48
CA LYS A 107 2.83 0.71 -14.81
C LYS A 107 2.44 1.16 -13.41
N GLY A 108 3.43 1.38 -12.55
CA GLY A 108 3.29 1.86 -11.19
C GLY A 108 3.89 0.89 -10.17
N GLY A 109 4.45 1.44 -9.09
CA GLY A 109 4.99 0.71 -7.96
C GLY A 109 4.13 0.79 -6.70
N HIS A 110 4.82 0.77 -5.56
CA HIS A 110 4.21 0.70 -4.24
C HIS A 110 3.46 1.97 -3.82
N PHE A 111 3.75 3.11 -4.46
CA PHE A 111 3.09 4.38 -4.15
C PHE A 111 2.21 4.84 -5.32
N PRO A 112 1.17 4.09 -5.70
CA PRO A 112 0.42 4.36 -6.93
C PRO A 112 -0.21 5.75 -6.96
N ALA A 113 -0.67 6.25 -5.82
CA ALA A 113 -1.20 7.61 -5.70
C ALA A 113 -0.16 8.73 -5.89
N LEU A 114 1.13 8.45 -5.62
CA LEU A 114 2.23 9.39 -5.82
C LEU A 114 2.91 9.22 -7.18
N GLU A 115 2.86 8.03 -7.76
CA GLU A 115 3.50 7.68 -9.03
C GLU A 115 2.60 7.99 -10.24
N ASP A 116 1.33 7.61 -10.18
CA ASP A 116 0.33 7.92 -11.20
C ASP A 116 -1.03 8.18 -10.54
N SER A 117 -1.17 9.39 -10.01
CA SER A 117 -2.39 9.83 -9.33
C SER A 117 -3.64 9.72 -10.21
N THR A 118 -3.49 9.93 -11.51
CA THR A 118 -4.60 9.87 -12.47
C THR A 118 -5.07 8.43 -12.65
N ALA A 119 -4.16 7.48 -12.82
CA ALA A 119 -4.51 6.06 -12.94
C ALA A 119 -5.13 5.52 -11.64
N MET A 120 -4.59 5.90 -10.49
CA MET A 120 -5.14 5.51 -9.18
C MET A 120 -6.55 6.09 -8.96
N LEU A 121 -6.76 7.36 -9.27
CA LEU A 121 -8.06 8.01 -9.15
C LEU A 121 -9.09 7.37 -10.08
N ALA A 122 -8.74 7.12 -11.34
CA ALA A 122 -9.65 6.48 -12.30
C ALA A 122 -10.09 5.08 -11.83
N GLY A 123 -9.18 4.27 -11.29
CA GLY A 123 -9.55 2.98 -10.71
C GLY A 123 -10.45 3.09 -9.49
N LEU A 124 -10.22 4.10 -8.63
CA LEU A 124 -11.09 4.37 -7.50
C LEU A 124 -12.51 4.78 -7.95
N GLU A 125 -12.62 5.64 -8.96
CA GLU A 125 -13.91 6.06 -9.53
C GLU A 125 -14.68 4.89 -10.15
N GLU A 126 -14.00 4.01 -10.89
CA GLU A 126 -14.58 2.77 -11.44
C GLU A 126 -15.11 1.85 -10.33
N PHE A 127 -14.33 1.66 -9.26
CA PHE A 127 -14.76 0.89 -8.10
C PHE A 127 -15.99 1.51 -7.42
N LEU A 128 -15.96 2.83 -7.19
CA LEU A 128 -17.08 3.53 -6.57
C LEU A 128 -18.35 3.49 -7.44
N ALA A 129 -18.23 3.53 -8.77
CA ALA A 129 -19.36 3.37 -9.66
C ALA A 129 -20.02 1.99 -9.51
N LYS A 130 -19.22 0.91 -9.41
CA LYS A 130 -19.71 -0.44 -9.12
C LYS A 130 -20.43 -0.51 -7.77
N VAL A 131 -19.80 -0.01 -6.71
CA VAL A 131 -20.41 0.00 -5.37
C VAL A 131 -21.73 0.77 -5.36
N LYS A 132 -21.78 1.95 -5.99
CA LYS A 132 -23.01 2.74 -6.12
C LYS A 132 -24.09 1.94 -6.83
N SER A 133 -23.77 1.28 -7.94
CA SER A 133 -24.76 0.48 -8.68
C SER A 133 -25.36 -0.65 -7.84
N MET A 134 -24.56 -1.28 -6.97
CA MET A 134 -25.04 -2.33 -6.05
C MET A 134 -25.99 -1.77 -4.98
N ILE A 135 -25.64 -0.62 -4.37
CA ILE A 135 -26.50 0.02 -3.37
C ILE A 135 -27.87 0.36 -3.96
N HIS A 136 -27.90 0.92 -5.18
CA HIS A 136 -29.16 1.27 -5.85
C HIS A 136 -29.97 0.04 -6.30
N ALA A 137 -29.31 -1.10 -6.59
CA ALA A 137 -29.97 -2.35 -6.95
C ALA A 137 -30.65 -3.02 -5.74
N ASP A 138 -30.10 -2.85 -4.54
CA ASP A 138 -30.62 -3.43 -3.29
C ASP A 138 -31.76 -2.61 -2.66
N GLY A 139 -32.20 -1.53 -3.30
CA GLY A 139 -33.40 -0.77 -2.92
C GLY A 139 -33.30 0.02 -1.62
N LYS A 140 -32.10 0.37 -1.17
CA LYS A 140 -31.86 1.29 -0.04
C LYS A 140 -31.34 2.65 -0.50
#